data_AF-A0A967NI97-F1
#
_entry.id   AF-A0A967NI97-F1
#
_cell.length_a   1.000
_cell.length_b   1.000
_cell.length_c   1.000
_cell.angle_alpha   90.00
_cell.angle_beta   90.00
_cell.angle_gamma   90.00
#
_symmetry.space_group_name_H-M   'P 1'
#
loop_
_entity.id
_entity.type
_entity.pdbx_description
1 polymer ?
#
loop_
_entity_poly.entity_id
_entity_poly.type
_entity_poly.pdbx_seq_one_letter_code
_entity_poly.pdbx_strand_id
1 'polypeptide(L)'
;MAKVIQCFMLDPTDQQVVHLRRYAGRREPGARCPSSSTGYHNAMVEIDRGPWADEAIADSHPHDDPRWPKTCACGYVFADTDHWQRFVQRLYRRSDTGGLETLHRPPPGAMWYADWTSMRGPDGRCLFVQTPAGPWSPDQPSSDGRPWTRTGTPPNVTATPSIGLVNPDGTGWAYHGWLRDGQLVEC
;
A
#
# COMPACT_ATOMS: atom_id res chain seq x y z
N MET A 1 23.26 12.50 8.88
CA MET A 1 22.43 11.93 9.96
C MET A 1 21.59 10.83 9.32
N ALA A 2 21.49 9.65 9.94
CA ALA A 2 20.61 8.59 9.44
C ALA A 2 19.18 9.13 9.33
N LYS A 3 18.47 8.78 8.25
CA LYS A 3 17.08 9.16 8.08
C LYS A 3 16.25 8.36 9.08
N VAL A 4 15.50 9.06 9.92
CA VAL A 4 14.60 8.48 10.92
C VAL A 4 13.16 8.82 10.55
N ILE A 5 12.29 7.82 10.52
CA ILE A 5 10.85 7.99 10.27
C ILE A 5 10.10 7.38 11.44
N GLN A 6 9.30 8.20 12.13
CA GLN A 6 8.43 7.75 13.21
C GLN A 6 7.26 6.94 12.63
N CYS A 7 7.04 5.75 13.17
CA CYS A 7 5.92 4.91 12.79
C CYS A 7 4.65 5.25 13.58
N PHE A 8 3.51 4.91 12.99
CA PHE A 8 2.19 5.11 13.56
C PHE A 8 1.23 4.03 13.04
N MET A 9 0.19 3.73 13.81
CA MET A 9 -0.83 2.74 13.41
C MET A 9 -1.89 3.36 12.53
N LEU A 10 -2.37 2.56 11.57
CA LEU A 10 -3.56 2.81 10.77
C LEU A 10 -4.67 1.90 11.27
N ASP A 11 -5.63 2.48 11.97
CA ASP A 11 -6.79 1.77 12.51
C ASP A 11 -7.97 1.84 11.53
N PRO A 12 -8.64 0.73 11.24
CA PRO A 12 -9.77 0.72 10.33
C PRO A 12 -10.92 1.60 10.84
N THR A 13 -11.52 2.42 9.97
CA THR A 13 -12.71 3.23 10.30
C THR A 13 -13.97 2.62 9.72
N ASP A 14 -15.13 3.18 10.03
CA ASP A 14 -16.41 2.89 9.38
C ASP A 14 -16.63 3.76 8.12
N GLN A 15 -15.56 4.34 7.55
CA GLN A 15 -15.63 5.23 6.39
C GLN A 15 -14.93 4.63 5.17
N GLN A 16 -15.38 5.06 4.00
CA GLN A 16 -14.84 4.66 2.71
C GLN A 16 -14.67 5.85 1.77
N VAL A 17 -13.84 5.63 0.75
CA VAL A 17 -13.71 6.49 -0.42
C VAL A 17 -13.93 5.64 -1.66
N VAL A 18 -14.67 6.18 -2.64
CA VAL A 18 -14.97 5.52 -3.91
C VAL A 18 -14.28 6.25 -5.03
N HIS A 19 -13.58 5.50 -5.87
CA HIS A 19 -12.93 6.02 -7.06
C HIS A 19 -13.48 5.38 -8.33
N LEU A 20 -13.45 6.14 -9.41
CA LEU A 20 -13.49 5.60 -10.77
C LEU A 20 -12.06 5.42 -11.25
N ARG A 21 -11.67 4.19 -11.55
CA ARG A 21 -10.30 3.81 -11.93
C ARG A 21 -10.23 3.23 -13.33
N ARG A 22 -9.36 3.78 -14.17
CA ARG A 22 -8.94 3.17 -15.44
C ARG A 22 -7.54 2.59 -15.31
N TYR A 23 -7.33 1.40 -15.85
CA TYR A 23 -5.99 0.79 -15.91
C TYR A 23 -5.78 -0.08 -17.16
N ALA A 24 -4.55 -0.09 -17.67
CA ALA A 24 -4.11 -0.89 -18.82
C ALA A 24 -2.83 -1.63 -18.44
N GLY A 25 -2.83 -2.97 -18.56
CA GLY A 25 -1.88 -3.88 -17.94
C GLY A 25 -0.82 -4.44 -18.90
N ARG A 26 0.31 -4.95 -18.35
CA ARG A 26 1.51 -5.43 -19.09
C ARG A 26 1.30 -6.34 -20.30
N ARG A 27 0.14 -6.99 -20.44
CA ARG A 27 -0.17 -7.89 -21.55
C ARG A 27 -0.66 -7.14 -22.81
N GLU A 28 -0.93 -5.84 -22.71
CA GLU A 28 -1.39 -5.01 -23.83
C GLU A 28 -0.21 -4.32 -24.55
N PRO A 29 -0.31 -4.05 -25.86
CA PRO A 29 0.69 -3.26 -26.59
C PRO A 29 0.85 -1.86 -25.99
N GLY A 30 2.08 -1.41 -25.71
CA GLY A 30 2.35 -0.10 -25.08
C GLY A 30 2.12 -0.04 -23.57
N ALA A 31 1.88 -1.19 -22.91
CA ALA A 31 1.41 -1.26 -21.53
C ALA A 31 2.39 -0.87 -20.43
N ARG A 32 3.70 -0.73 -20.71
CA ARG A 32 4.66 -0.37 -19.66
C ARG A 32 4.63 1.13 -19.45
N CYS A 33 3.86 1.57 -18.46
CA CYS A 33 3.86 2.96 -18.04
C CYS A 33 5.25 3.36 -17.50
N PRO A 34 5.93 4.36 -18.10
CA PRO A 34 7.24 4.81 -17.63
C PRO A 34 7.16 5.57 -16.30
N SER A 35 5.99 6.12 -15.97
CA SER A 35 5.74 6.89 -14.75
C SER A 35 5.22 6.04 -13.59
N SER A 36 5.13 4.71 -13.76
CA SER A 36 4.56 3.79 -12.78
C SER A 36 5.58 2.76 -12.33
N SER A 37 5.80 2.63 -11.01
CA SER A 37 6.68 1.61 -10.43
C SER A 37 6.17 0.18 -10.64
N THR A 38 4.87 0.02 -10.85
CA THR A 38 4.23 -1.28 -11.11
C THR A 38 4.20 -1.63 -12.60
N GLY A 39 4.59 -0.70 -13.48
CA GLY A 39 4.73 -0.93 -14.92
C GLY A 39 3.41 -1.13 -15.66
N TYR A 40 2.31 -0.56 -15.16
CA TYR A 40 1.01 -0.50 -15.85
C TYR A 40 0.44 0.92 -15.80
N HIS A 41 -0.38 1.29 -16.79
CA HIS A 41 -1.04 2.59 -16.84
C HIS A 41 -2.21 2.60 -15.86
N ASN A 42 -2.33 3.66 -15.07
CA ASN A 42 -3.32 3.77 -14.01
C ASN A 42 -3.72 5.22 -13.80
N ALA A 43 -5.01 5.48 -13.70
CA ALA A 43 -5.56 6.75 -13.22
C ALA A 43 -6.83 6.49 -12.42
N MET A 44 -7.06 7.32 -11.41
CA MET A 44 -8.25 7.26 -10.58
C MET A 44 -8.73 8.66 -10.23
N VAL A 45 -10.04 8.83 -10.13
CA VAL A 45 -10.67 10.05 -9.60
C VAL A 45 -11.61 9.65 -8.47
N GLU A 46 -11.58 10.41 -7.39
CA GLU A 46 -12.54 10.26 -6.30
C GLU A 46 -13.92 10.75 -6.75
N ILE A 47 -14.97 9.97 -6.50
CA ILE A 47 -16.34 10.35 -6.85
C ILE A 47 -17.30 10.37 -5.67
N ASP A 48 -16.94 9.75 -4.54
CA ASP A 48 -17.79 9.67 -3.37
C ASP A 48 -16.99 9.33 -2.08
N ARG A 49 -17.56 9.70 -0.94
CA ARG A 49 -17.13 9.32 0.41
C ARG A 49 -18.35 9.03 1.28
N GLY A 50 -18.28 7.96 2.06
CA GLY A 50 -19.43 7.54 2.84
C GLY A 50 -19.10 6.45 3.86
N PRO A 51 -20.13 5.80 4.43
CA PRO A 51 -19.93 4.66 5.32
C PRO A 51 -19.31 3.47 4.58
N TRP A 52 -18.42 2.75 5.26
CA TRP A 52 -17.85 1.49 4.79
C TRP A 52 -18.91 0.40 4.81
N ALA A 53 -19.03 -0.34 3.72
CA ALA A 53 -19.84 -1.54 3.63
C ALA A 53 -18.93 -2.75 3.38
N ASP A 54 -19.07 -3.80 4.20
CA ASP A 54 -18.28 -5.02 4.07
C ASP A 54 -18.70 -5.89 2.87
N GLU A 55 -19.83 -5.56 2.23
CA GLU A 55 -20.33 -6.30 1.08
C GLU A 55 -19.50 -6.03 -0.19
N ALA A 56 -19.31 -7.07 -1.01
CA ALA A 56 -18.67 -6.93 -2.31
C ALA A 56 -19.53 -6.02 -3.19
N ILE A 57 -19.08 -4.79 -3.42
CA ILE A 57 -19.84 -3.85 -4.22
C ILE A 57 -19.68 -4.21 -5.70
N ALA A 58 -20.79 -4.48 -6.38
CA ALA A 58 -20.80 -4.80 -7.79
C ALA A 58 -20.13 -3.69 -8.63
N ASP A 59 -19.31 -4.12 -9.59
CA ASP A 59 -18.63 -3.22 -10.53
C ASP A 59 -19.57 -2.85 -11.69
N SER A 60 -20.66 -2.16 -11.36
CA SER A 60 -21.73 -1.80 -12.31
C SER A 60 -21.79 -0.31 -12.63
N HIS A 61 -20.70 0.44 -12.38
CA HIS A 61 -20.69 1.88 -12.63
C HIS A 61 -20.77 2.16 -14.14
N PRO A 62 -21.68 3.03 -14.60
CA PRO A 62 -21.84 3.31 -16.03
C PRO A 62 -20.56 3.83 -16.69
N HIS A 63 -20.16 3.27 -17.83
CA HIS A 63 -18.93 3.67 -18.55
C HIS A 63 -19.06 5.04 -19.25
N ASP A 64 -20.27 5.56 -19.42
CA ASP A 64 -20.56 6.88 -19.98
C ASP A 64 -20.41 8.04 -18.96
N ASP A 65 -20.06 7.75 -17.70
CA ASP A 65 -19.79 8.79 -16.70
C ASP A 65 -18.58 9.66 -17.11
N PRO A 66 -18.75 10.97 -17.33
CA PRO A 66 -17.68 11.83 -17.85
C PRO A 66 -16.51 11.99 -16.88
N ARG A 67 -16.64 11.57 -15.62
CA ARG A 67 -15.58 11.63 -14.60
C ARG A 67 -14.53 10.54 -14.79
N TRP A 68 -14.81 9.47 -15.55
CA TRP A 68 -13.81 8.43 -15.79
C TRP A 68 -12.49 9.03 -16.31
N PRO A 69 -11.33 8.69 -15.71
CA PRO A 69 -10.05 9.23 -16.14
C PRO A 69 -9.76 8.88 -17.60
N LYS A 70 -9.47 9.89 -18.41
CA LYS A 70 -9.18 9.69 -19.85
C LYS A 70 -7.70 9.43 -20.12
N THR A 71 -6.82 9.87 -19.23
CA THR A 71 -5.37 9.77 -19.40
C THR A 71 -4.65 9.31 -18.13
N CYS A 72 -3.60 8.51 -18.30
CA CYS A 72 -2.62 8.25 -17.26
C CYS A 72 -1.67 9.45 -17.10
N ALA A 73 -1.02 9.59 -15.95
CA ALA A 73 -0.05 10.65 -15.67
C ALA A 73 1.14 10.69 -16.66
N CYS A 74 1.44 9.58 -17.34
CA CYS A 74 2.47 9.52 -18.38
C CYS A 74 2.02 10.06 -19.75
N GLY A 75 0.74 10.46 -19.89
CA GLY A 75 0.14 10.91 -21.15
C GLY A 75 -0.55 9.81 -21.96
N TYR A 76 -0.50 8.54 -21.53
CA TYR A 76 -1.27 7.47 -22.17
C TYR A 76 -2.77 7.76 -22.13
N VAL A 77 -3.45 7.63 -23.26
CA VAL A 77 -4.90 7.79 -23.40
C VAL A 77 -5.55 6.42 -23.29
N PHE A 78 -6.48 6.24 -22.35
CA PHE A 78 -7.16 4.96 -22.16
C PHE A 78 -8.09 4.66 -23.34
N ALA A 79 -7.98 3.46 -23.92
CA ALA A 79 -8.87 2.93 -24.94
C ALA A 79 -10.15 2.38 -24.29
N ASP A 80 -11.27 2.31 -25.00
CA ASP A 80 -12.52 1.77 -24.44
C ASP A 80 -12.41 0.31 -23.97
N THR A 81 -11.48 -0.44 -24.55
CA THR A 81 -11.16 -1.82 -24.20
C THR A 81 -10.33 -1.97 -22.93
N ASP A 82 -9.70 -0.90 -22.45
CA ASP A 82 -8.95 -0.94 -21.19
C ASP A 82 -9.89 -1.11 -20.01
N HIS A 83 -9.38 -1.56 -18.87
CA HIS A 83 -10.21 -1.88 -17.72
C HIS A 83 -10.87 -0.66 -17.11
N TRP A 84 -12.12 -0.86 -16.71
CA TRP A 84 -12.95 0.05 -15.92
C TRP A 84 -13.16 -0.60 -14.56
N GLN A 85 -13.03 0.17 -13.49
CA GLN A 85 -13.23 -0.35 -12.14
C GLN A 85 -13.78 0.73 -11.22
N ARG A 86 -14.91 0.45 -10.58
CA ARG A 86 -15.38 1.17 -9.38
C ARG A 86 -14.57 0.70 -8.18
N PHE A 87 -13.54 1.46 -7.83
CA PHE A 87 -12.55 1.08 -6.82
C PHE A 87 -12.89 1.68 -5.46
N VAL A 88 -13.42 0.84 -4.57
CA VAL A 88 -13.79 1.23 -3.20
C VAL A 88 -12.67 0.89 -2.23
N GLN A 89 -12.36 1.83 -1.34
CA GLN A 89 -11.31 1.66 -0.34
C GLN A 89 -11.79 2.10 1.02
N ARG A 90 -11.47 1.31 2.04
CA ARG A 90 -11.67 1.69 3.44
C ARG A 90 -10.69 2.80 3.81
N LEU A 91 -11.18 3.78 4.57
CA LEU A 91 -10.35 4.80 5.20
C LEU A 91 -9.85 4.29 6.56
N TYR A 92 -8.60 4.61 6.86
CA TYR A 92 -7.93 4.23 8.09
C TYR A 92 -7.50 5.50 8.83
N ARG A 93 -7.68 5.52 10.13
CA ARG A 93 -7.30 6.62 10.99
C ARG A 93 -5.87 6.43 11.47
N ARG A 94 -5.05 7.45 11.32
CA ARG A 94 -3.71 7.48 11.89
C ARG A 94 -3.79 7.66 13.41
N SER A 95 -3.07 6.84 14.15
CA SER A 95 -3.02 6.92 15.62
C SER A 95 -2.33 8.17 16.16
N ASP A 96 -1.46 8.80 15.36
CA ASP A 96 -0.63 9.94 15.77
C ASP A 96 -1.32 11.30 15.63
N THR A 97 -2.16 11.44 14.59
CA THR A 97 -2.73 12.72 14.14
C THR A 97 -4.24 12.66 13.97
N GLY A 98 -4.82 11.47 13.93
CA GLY A 98 -6.24 11.27 13.62
C GLY A 98 -6.59 11.46 12.13
N GLY A 99 -5.62 11.77 11.26
CA GLY A 99 -5.81 11.90 9.82
C GLY A 99 -6.28 10.61 9.15
N LEU A 100 -6.92 10.72 7.99
CA LEU A 100 -7.47 9.58 7.26
C LEU A 100 -6.62 9.23 6.04
N GLU A 101 -6.33 7.94 5.87
CA GLU A 101 -5.50 7.40 4.80
C GLU A 101 -6.12 6.14 4.19
N THR A 102 -5.62 5.69 3.03
CA THR A 102 -5.96 4.37 2.47
C THR A 102 -4.75 3.45 2.48
N LEU A 103 -4.98 2.13 2.55
CA LEU A 103 -3.89 1.14 2.43
C LEU A 103 -3.36 0.94 0.99
N HIS A 104 -3.89 1.62 -0.01
CA HIS A 104 -3.37 1.50 -1.38
C HIS A 104 -2.04 2.24 -1.57
N ARG A 105 -1.85 3.36 -0.87
CA ARG A 105 -0.61 4.14 -0.86
C ARG A 105 -0.36 4.75 0.52
N PRO A 106 -0.18 3.92 1.56
CA PRO A 106 0.13 4.44 2.88
C PRO A 106 1.50 5.15 2.82
N PRO A 107 1.73 6.21 3.60
CA PRO A 107 3.04 6.87 3.61
C PRO A 107 4.06 6.05 4.43
N PRO A 108 5.38 6.25 4.22
CA PRO A 108 6.41 5.62 5.05
C PRO A 108 6.17 5.84 6.55
N GLY A 109 6.38 4.79 7.34
CA GLY A 109 6.10 4.75 8.78
C GLY A 109 4.71 4.22 9.14
N ALA A 110 3.76 4.20 8.20
CA ALA A 110 2.45 3.63 8.46
C ALA A 110 2.52 2.13 8.79
N MET A 111 1.79 1.72 9.81
CA MET A 111 1.65 0.33 10.23
C MET A 111 0.19 -0.11 10.14
N TRP A 112 -0.09 -1.34 9.74
CA TRP A 112 -1.44 -1.89 9.75
C TRP A 112 -1.42 -3.39 10.00
N TYR A 113 -2.53 -3.91 10.50
CA TYR A 113 -2.73 -5.34 10.60
C TYR A 113 -3.38 -5.88 9.33
N ALA A 114 -2.73 -6.85 8.70
CA ALA A 114 -3.24 -7.54 7.52
C ALA A 114 -4.04 -8.78 7.95
N ASP A 115 -5.26 -8.55 8.48
CA ASP A 115 -6.08 -9.63 9.03
C ASP A 115 -6.54 -10.66 7.96
N TRP A 116 -6.37 -10.33 6.67
CA TRP A 116 -6.66 -11.19 5.52
C TRP A 116 -5.56 -12.22 5.16
N THR A 117 -4.36 -12.13 5.74
CA THR A 117 -3.34 -13.18 5.59
C THR A 117 -3.46 -14.21 6.71
N SER A 118 -2.84 -15.39 6.56
CA SER A 118 -2.75 -16.43 7.60
C SER A 118 -1.50 -16.31 8.47
N MET A 119 -0.51 -15.48 8.10
CA MET A 119 0.72 -15.29 8.87
C MET A 119 0.43 -14.57 10.18
N ARG A 120 1.09 -14.94 11.29
CA ARG A 120 0.80 -14.40 12.61
C ARG A 120 2.11 -14.18 13.36
N GLY A 121 2.30 -12.97 13.90
CA GLY A 121 3.37 -12.70 14.84
C GLY A 121 2.98 -13.03 16.28
N PRO A 122 3.78 -12.60 17.27
CA PRO A 122 3.61 -12.97 18.67
C PRO A 122 2.28 -12.53 19.30
N ASP A 123 1.63 -11.51 18.75
CA ASP A 123 0.34 -10.99 19.18
C ASP A 123 -0.86 -11.66 18.48
N GLY A 124 -0.63 -12.71 17.69
CA GLY A 124 -1.68 -13.38 16.94
C GLY A 124 -2.24 -12.54 15.78
N ARG A 125 -1.50 -11.53 15.30
CA ARG A 125 -1.85 -10.71 14.12
C ARG A 125 -0.68 -10.57 13.17
N CYS A 126 -0.94 -10.22 11.91
CA CYS A 126 0.11 -9.96 10.92
C CYS A 126 0.35 -8.46 10.79
N LEU A 127 1.48 -7.96 11.29
CA LEU A 127 1.85 -6.57 11.17
C LEU A 127 2.51 -6.32 9.81
N PHE A 128 2.08 -5.27 9.13
CA PHE A 128 2.79 -4.66 8.02
C PHE A 128 3.26 -3.26 8.39
N VAL A 129 4.37 -2.86 7.80
CA VAL A 129 4.98 -1.54 7.95
C VAL A 129 5.33 -1.03 6.56
N GLN A 130 4.89 0.17 6.22
CA GLN A 130 5.30 0.86 5.01
C GLN A 130 6.70 1.43 5.20
N THR A 131 7.68 0.87 4.49
CA THR A 131 9.04 1.44 4.41
C THR A 131 9.13 2.47 3.28
N PRO A 132 10.23 3.23 3.16
CA PRO A 132 10.49 4.06 1.99
C PRO A 132 10.46 3.31 0.65
N ALA A 133 10.77 2.01 0.64
CA ALA A 133 10.82 1.19 -0.58
C ALA A 133 9.57 0.34 -0.82
N GLY A 134 8.62 0.30 0.12
CA GLY A 134 7.42 -0.54 -0.02
C GLY A 134 6.92 -1.14 1.29
N PRO A 135 5.77 -1.84 1.24
CA PRO A 135 5.26 -2.59 2.37
C PRO A 135 6.21 -3.74 2.70
N TRP A 136 6.49 -3.91 3.99
CA TRP A 136 7.25 -5.02 4.53
C TRP A 136 6.54 -5.55 5.78
N SER A 137 6.65 -6.85 6.05
CA SER A 137 6.08 -7.47 7.24
C SER A 137 7.16 -8.22 8.02
N PRO A 138 7.40 -7.88 9.30
CA PRO A 138 8.27 -8.68 10.17
C PRO A 138 7.71 -10.08 10.45
N ASP A 139 6.43 -10.32 10.18
CA ASP A 139 5.76 -11.59 10.46
C ASP A 139 5.77 -12.51 9.23
N GLN A 140 6.32 -12.06 8.10
CA GLN A 140 6.48 -12.86 6.88
C GLN A 140 7.88 -13.49 6.78
N PRO A 141 8.03 -14.61 6.04
CA PRO A 141 9.34 -15.19 5.78
C PRO A 141 10.23 -14.16 5.05
N SER A 142 11.51 -14.11 5.43
CA SER A 142 12.51 -13.41 4.64
C SER A 142 12.84 -14.18 3.36
N SER A 143 13.48 -13.52 2.40
CA SER A 143 13.98 -14.17 1.19
C SER A 143 15.10 -15.19 1.45
N ASP A 144 15.82 -15.08 2.57
CA ASP A 144 16.85 -16.04 2.99
C ASP A 144 16.33 -17.12 3.95
N GLY A 145 15.01 -17.14 4.20
CA GLY A 145 14.32 -18.11 5.05
C GLY A 145 14.49 -17.88 6.55
N ARG A 146 15.26 -16.87 6.98
CA ARG A 146 15.45 -16.52 8.40
C ARG A 146 14.34 -15.57 8.87
N PRO A 147 13.51 -15.96 9.84
CA PRO A 147 12.43 -15.08 10.30
C PRO A 147 13.00 -13.84 10.98
N TRP A 148 12.26 -12.73 10.91
CA TRP A 148 12.48 -11.62 11.84
C TRP A 148 11.89 -11.98 13.20
N THR A 149 12.57 -11.55 14.26
CA THR A 149 12.03 -11.52 15.62
C THR A 149 11.39 -10.16 15.84
N ARG A 150 10.10 -10.14 16.14
CA ARG A 150 9.33 -8.93 16.49
C ARG A 150 9.11 -8.86 18.00
N THR A 151 9.36 -7.68 18.59
CA THR A 151 9.04 -7.39 20.01
C THR A 151 8.39 -6.01 20.15
N GLY A 152 7.81 -5.76 21.33
CA GLY A 152 7.06 -4.53 21.60
C GLY A 152 5.62 -4.59 21.11
N THR A 153 4.97 -3.44 21.08
CA THR A 153 3.55 -3.28 20.75
C THR A 153 3.40 -2.09 19.81
N PRO A 154 2.67 -2.21 18.69
CA PRO A 154 2.52 -1.08 17.78
C PRO A 154 1.97 0.18 18.45
N PRO A 155 2.45 1.38 18.07
CA PRO A 155 3.45 1.61 17.02
C PRO A 155 4.92 1.35 17.47
N ASN A 156 5.17 1.13 18.75
CA ASN A 156 6.51 0.98 19.34
C ASN A 156 7.04 -0.46 19.22
N VAL A 157 7.26 -0.90 17.98
CA VAL A 157 7.77 -2.24 17.66
C VAL A 157 9.25 -2.20 17.34
N THR A 158 9.97 -3.26 17.70
CA THR A 158 11.34 -3.53 17.24
C THR A 158 11.37 -4.84 16.45
N ALA A 159 12.15 -4.87 15.38
CA ALA A 159 12.40 -6.08 14.59
C ALA A 159 13.89 -6.33 14.35
N THR A 160 14.31 -7.59 14.47
CA THR A 160 15.69 -8.03 14.21
C THR A 160 15.71 -9.31 13.38
N PRO A 161 16.63 -9.48 12.41
CA PRO A 161 17.73 -8.59 12.03
C PRO A 161 17.27 -7.34 11.25
N SER A 162 18.20 -6.58 10.66
CA SER A 162 17.89 -5.43 9.80
C SER A 162 16.96 -5.79 8.64
N ILE A 163 16.26 -4.79 8.13
CA ILE A 163 15.40 -4.87 6.95
C ILE A 163 16.27 -4.66 5.71
N GLY A 164 16.17 -5.57 4.73
CA GLY A 164 16.80 -5.42 3.42
C GLY A 164 15.76 -5.63 2.32
N LEU A 165 15.39 -4.56 1.62
CA LEU A 165 14.52 -4.61 0.45
C LEU A 165 15.36 -4.33 -0.80
N VAL A 166 15.40 -5.29 -1.72
CA VAL A 166 16.18 -5.22 -2.97
C VAL A 166 15.43 -4.38 -4.01
N ASN A 167 16.15 -3.70 -4.91
CA ASN A 167 15.49 -3.02 -6.03
C ASN A 167 14.71 -4.01 -6.91
N PRO A 168 13.65 -3.56 -7.61
CA PRO A 168 12.87 -4.43 -8.48
C PRO A 168 13.66 -5.11 -9.62
N ASP A 169 14.83 -4.57 -9.98
CA ASP A 169 15.73 -5.14 -10.98
C ASP A 169 16.73 -6.16 -10.40
N GLY A 170 16.66 -6.42 -9.10
CA GLY A 170 17.56 -7.33 -8.38
C GLY A 170 18.92 -6.73 -8.03
N THR A 171 19.15 -5.43 -8.28
CA THR A 171 20.45 -4.80 -8.06
C THR A 171 20.44 -3.94 -6.78
N GLY A 172 21.41 -4.11 -5.88
CA GLY A 172 21.54 -3.28 -4.68
C GLY A 172 20.30 -3.26 -3.77
N TRP A 173 20.20 -2.23 -2.94
CA TRP A 173 19.11 -2.07 -1.97
C TRP A 173 18.19 -0.91 -2.36
N ALA A 174 16.89 -1.16 -2.40
CA ALA A 174 15.87 -0.12 -2.42
C ALA A 174 15.70 0.52 -1.03
N TYR A 175 15.91 -0.29 0.02
CA TYR A 175 15.96 0.16 1.41
C TYR A 175 16.78 -0.82 2.25
N HIS A 176 17.69 -0.30 3.08
CA HIS A 176 18.39 -1.05 4.12
C HIS A 176 18.35 -0.27 5.43
N GLY A 177 17.84 -0.88 6.48
CA GLY A 177 17.62 -0.16 7.74
C GLY A 177 17.10 -1.05 8.85
N TRP A 178 16.55 -0.41 9.87
CA TRP A 178 16.06 -1.05 11.09
C TRP A 178 14.66 -0.56 11.44
N LEU A 179 13.87 -1.41 12.07
CA LEU A 179 12.70 -0.99 12.85
C LEU A 179 13.07 -1.11 14.33
N ARG A 180 13.18 0.02 15.03
CA ARG A 180 13.56 0.08 16.45
C ARG A 180 12.64 1.03 17.19
N ASP A 181 11.97 0.52 18.22
CA ASP A 181 11.07 1.30 19.08
C ASP A 181 10.09 2.17 18.28
N GLY A 182 9.49 1.60 17.25
CA GLY A 182 8.57 2.31 16.37
C GLY A 182 9.21 3.34 15.44
N GLN A 183 10.51 3.21 15.15
CA GLN A 183 11.21 4.08 14.21
C GLN A 183 11.86 3.26 13.09
N LEU A 184 11.64 3.68 11.85
CA LEU A 184 12.45 3.23 10.72
C LEU A 184 13.74 4.06 10.69
N VAL A 185 14.89 3.40 10.82
CA VAL A 185 16.21 4.01 10.84
C VAL A 185 17.02 3.45 9.68
N GLU A 186 17.32 4.27 8.69
CA GLU A 186 18.15 3.91 7.53
C GLU A 186 19.62 3.72 7.95
N CYS A 187 20.29 2.73 7.35
CA CYS A 187 21.72 2.46 7.59
C CYS A 187 22.64 3.49 6.93
#